data_AF-T5AQY0-F1
#
_entry.id   AF-T5AQY0-F1
#
_cell.length_a   1.000
_cell.length_b   1.000
_cell.length_c   1.000
_cell.angle_alpha   90.00
_cell.angle_beta   90.00
_cell.angle_gamma   90.00
#
_symmetry.space_group_name_H-M   'P 1'
#
loop_
_entity.id
_entity.type
_entity.pdbx_description
1 polymer ?
#
loop_
_entity_poly.entity_id
_entity_poly.type
_entity_poly.pdbx_seq_one_letter_code
_entity_poly.pdbx_strand_id
1 'polypeptide(L)'
;MATEDERYRQSSQFRLWSFSPGSLQELRAKTNSLAKQQIAARTGSPLDFLTPDEESRLVKFFTVELIRAAQFCELPTEIRSTAAVFLRRFYITNSVMTYPPTELLKTCLFFGCKAEGFYIRLAKLAEKFPETTSEQILAGEFLLCQGIRFAFDVRHPFRALEGAILELRRRLPNEESRITKAHARARELLKFSALLTDVYFHFTPSQVMMAALLQADPGLVHLLLPASDQNGGGDAAGTSAEMRDKIMTTIESCRAMLEEEPPERMTDHWGTAEVVKSMKPLRKKLQKCRDPDRADLVALQRARREQAAGKVTKPGASTVSDAAVFGEGDPRDIKRRRVEGGADAFGPPL
;
A
#
# COMPACT_ATOMS: atom_id res chain seq x y z
N MET A 1 20.35 -11.62 21.60
CA MET A 1 18.97 -11.27 21.17
C MET A 1 19.06 -10.70 19.77
N ALA A 2 18.11 -10.99 18.88
CA ALA A 2 18.10 -10.39 17.55
C ALA A 2 18.01 -8.86 17.66
N THR A 3 18.80 -8.15 16.86
CA THR A 3 18.78 -6.68 16.80
C THR A 3 17.40 -6.18 16.32
N GLU A 4 17.05 -4.93 16.61
CA GLU A 4 15.80 -4.31 16.14
C GLU A 4 15.65 -4.39 14.61
N ASP A 5 16.76 -4.26 13.91
CA ASP A 5 16.92 -4.42 12.47
C ASP A 5 16.55 -5.83 12.00
N GLU A 6 17.12 -6.86 12.62
CA GLU A 6 16.78 -8.26 12.31
C GLU A 6 15.30 -8.55 12.56
N ARG A 7 14.74 -8.00 13.65
CA ARG A 7 13.30 -8.16 13.97
C ARG A 7 12.42 -7.47 12.93
N TYR A 8 12.82 -6.32 12.39
CA TYR A 8 12.09 -5.69 11.29
C TYR A 8 12.16 -6.53 10.01
N ARG A 9 13.33 -7.09 9.69
CA ARG A 9 13.51 -7.96 8.50
C ARG A 9 12.68 -9.24 8.54
N GLN A 10 12.27 -9.69 9.72
CA GLN A 10 11.35 -10.83 9.88
C GLN A 10 9.87 -10.47 9.62
N SER A 11 9.51 -9.18 9.57
CA SER A 11 8.13 -8.74 9.35
C SER A 11 7.62 -9.06 7.94
N SER A 12 6.31 -9.23 7.81
CA SER A 12 5.65 -9.38 6.50
C SER A 12 5.83 -8.14 5.62
N GLN A 13 5.88 -6.95 6.22
CA GLN A 13 6.12 -5.70 5.50
C GLN A 13 7.48 -5.68 4.80
N PHE A 14 8.55 -6.10 5.48
CA PHE A 14 9.87 -6.19 4.85
C PHE A 14 9.91 -7.30 3.79
N ARG A 15 9.43 -8.49 4.14
CA ARG A 15 9.58 -9.69 3.29
C ARG A 15 8.71 -9.68 2.03
N LEU A 16 7.55 -9.04 2.07
CA LEU A 16 6.56 -9.09 1.00
C LEU A 16 6.29 -7.74 0.34
N TRP A 17 6.58 -6.63 1.02
CA TRP A 17 6.16 -5.28 0.61
C TRP A 17 7.28 -4.25 0.66
N SER A 18 8.54 -4.68 0.61
CA SER A 18 9.70 -3.78 0.47
C SER A 18 10.47 -4.14 -0.80
N PHE A 19 10.68 -3.15 -1.66
CA PHE A 19 11.17 -3.29 -3.02
C PHE A 19 12.22 -2.23 -3.33
N SER A 20 13.14 -2.54 -4.25
CA SER A 20 13.92 -1.49 -4.91
C SER A 20 13.03 -0.70 -5.88
N PRO A 21 13.36 0.57 -6.21
CA PRO A 21 12.61 1.36 -7.18
C PRO A 21 12.40 0.65 -8.52
N GLY A 22 13.46 0.05 -9.07
CA GLY A 22 13.39 -0.70 -10.33
C GLY A 22 12.45 -1.90 -10.25
N SER A 23 12.57 -2.72 -9.21
CA SER A 23 11.69 -3.90 -9.03
C SER A 23 10.22 -3.53 -8.84
N LEU A 24 9.92 -2.38 -8.21
CA LEU A 24 8.54 -1.92 -8.04
C LEU A 24 7.94 -1.46 -9.39
N GLN A 25 8.74 -0.74 -10.19
CA GLN A 25 8.32 -0.31 -11.52
C GLN A 25 8.08 -1.50 -12.46
N GLU A 26 8.98 -2.49 -12.44
CA GLU A 26 8.83 -3.75 -13.19
C GLU A 26 7.58 -4.51 -12.76
N LEU A 27 7.33 -4.60 -11.45
CA LEU A 27 6.14 -5.28 -10.91
C LEU A 27 4.85 -4.61 -11.43
N ARG A 28 4.77 -3.26 -11.37
CA ARG A 28 3.62 -2.51 -11.92
C ARG A 28 3.45 -2.72 -13.41
N ALA A 29 4.54 -2.68 -14.18
CA ALA A 29 4.50 -2.90 -15.62
C ALA A 29 4.03 -4.32 -15.96
N LYS A 30 4.50 -5.33 -15.21
CA LYS A 30 4.09 -6.73 -15.37
C LYS A 30 2.61 -6.92 -15.03
N THR A 31 2.14 -6.38 -13.90
CA THR A 31 0.72 -6.43 -13.51
C THR A 31 -0.18 -5.79 -14.57
N ASN A 32 0.20 -4.62 -15.09
CA ASN A 32 -0.52 -3.94 -16.16
C ASN A 32 -0.55 -4.78 -17.46
N SER A 33 0.59 -5.36 -17.86
CA SER A 33 0.68 -6.20 -19.06
C SER A 33 -0.17 -7.46 -18.93
N LEU A 34 -0.15 -8.13 -17.78
CA LEU A 34 -0.95 -9.33 -17.53
C LEU A 34 -2.45 -9.01 -17.62
N ALA A 35 -2.89 -7.91 -17.00
CA ALA A 35 -4.27 -7.48 -17.06
C ALA A 35 -4.72 -7.16 -18.49
N LYS A 36 -3.87 -6.49 -19.29
CA LYS A 36 -4.15 -6.23 -20.72
C LYS A 36 -4.34 -7.52 -21.51
N GLN A 37 -3.46 -8.50 -21.31
CA GLN A 37 -3.55 -9.80 -21.99
C GLN A 37 -4.83 -10.53 -21.63
N GLN A 38 -5.17 -10.60 -20.33
CA GLN A 38 -6.38 -11.25 -19.85
C GLN A 38 -7.67 -10.58 -20.39
N ILE A 39 -7.73 -9.25 -20.36
CA ILE A 39 -8.91 -8.50 -20.84
C ILE A 39 -9.02 -8.59 -22.36
N ALA A 40 -7.91 -8.48 -23.10
CA ALA A 40 -7.90 -8.64 -24.55
C ALA A 40 -8.36 -10.04 -24.98
N ALA A 41 -7.91 -11.08 -24.28
CA ALA A 41 -8.33 -12.46 -24.53
C ALA A 41 -9.84 -12.67 -24.33
N ARG A 42 -10.46 -11.97 -23.35
CA ARG A 42 -11.91 -12.05 -23.08
C ARG A 42 -12.76 -11.22 -24.03
N THR A 43 -12.30 -10.03 -24.39
CA THR A 43 -13.08 -9.03 -25.15
C THR A 43 -12.88 -9.12 -26.66
N GLY A 44 -11.80 -9.77 -27.13
CA GLY A 44 -11.51 -10.00 -28.55
C GLY A 44 -11.32 -8.73 -29.39
N SER A 45 -11.26 -7.55 -28.76
CA SER A 45 -11.23 -6.24 -29.44
C SER A 45 -10.00 -5.42 -29.01
N PRO A 46 -9.39 -4.64 -29.92
CA PRO A 46 -8.31 -3.75 -29.56
C PRO A 46 -8.86 -2.56 -28.75
N LEU A 47 -8.74 -2.64 -27.43
CA LEU A 47 -9.12 -1.57 -26.51
C LEU A 47 -7.93 -0.65 -26.23
N ASP A 48 -8.19 0.64 -26.05
CA ASP A 48 -7.20 1.59 -25.55
C ASP A 48 -7.04 1.40 -24.03
N PHE A 49 -6.06 0.58 -23.65
CA PHE A 49 -5.78 0.23 -22.25
C PHE A 49 -4.96 1.30 -21.53
N LEU A 50 -5.06 1.33 -20.21
CA LEU A 50 -4.26 2.21 -19.36
C LEU A 50 -2.77 1.83 -19.40
N THR A 51 -1.91 2.84 -19.37
CA THR A 51 -0.47 2.70 -19.12
C THR A 51 -0.18 2.55 -17.63
N PRO A 52 0.98 1.98 -17.23
CA PRO A 52 1.37 1.89 -15.82
C PRO A 52 1.37 3.25 -15.08
N ASP A 53 1.73 4.33 -15.78
CA ASP A 53 1.74 5.68 -15.21
C ASP A 53 0.32 6.26 -15.07
N GLU A 54 -0.58 5.96 -16.00
CA GLU A 54 -2.01 6.28 -15.87
C GLU A 54 -2.65 5.53 -14.70
N GLU A 55 -2.34 4.23 -14.53
CA GLU A 55 -2.79 3.46 -13.37
C GLU A 55 -2.26 4.04 -12.07
N SER A 56 -0.95 4.35 -11.99
CA SER A 56 -0.35 4.93 -10.79
C SER A 56 -0.99 6.27 -10.41
N ARG A 57 -1.33 7.10 -11.40
CA ARG A 57 -2.07 8.36 -11.18
C ARG A 57 -3.48 8.13 -10.66
N LEU A 58 -4.21 7.15 -11.20
CA LEU A 58 -5.53 6.78 -10.69
C LEU A 58 -5.45 6.24 -9.26
N VAL A 59 -4.48 5.39 -8.95
CA VAL A 59 -4.27 4.87 -7.59
C VAL A 59 -3.97 6.00 -6.61
N LYS A 60 -3.12 6.98 -6.98
CA LYS A 60 -2.88 8.18 -6.17
C LYS A 60 -4.18 8.96 -5.93
N PHE A 61 -4.97 9.21 -6.98
CA PHE A 61 -6.27 9.88 -6.87
C PHE A 61 -7.21 9.16 -5.89
N PHE A 62 -7.40 7.85 -6.05
CA PHE A 62 -8.26 7.08 -5.17
C PHE A 62 -7.70 6.94 -3.75
N THR A 63 -6.38 7.01 -3.57
CA THR A 63 -5.77 7.06 -2.23
C THR A 63 -6.13 8.38 -1.51
N VAL A 64 -6.13 9.51 -2.22
CA VAL A 64 -6.59 10.79 -1.65
C VAL A 64 -8.08 10.74 -1.30
N GLU A 65 -8.91 10.21 -2.19
CA GLU A 65 -10.33 10.01 -1.92
C GLU A 65 -10.55 9.09 -0.71
N LEU A 66 -9.72 8.06 -0.53
CA LEU A 66 -9.75 7.19 0.65
C LEU A 66 -9.43 7.96 1.92
N ILE A 67 -8.39 8.79 1.91
CA ILE A 67 -7.99 9.63 3.04
C ILE A 67 -9.14 10.58 3.43
N ARG A 68 -9.78 11.23 2.45
CA ARG A 68 -10.95 12.10 2.67
C ARG A 68 -12.14 11.33 3.22
N ALA A 69 -12.45 10.18 2.63
CA ALA A 69 -13.53 9.32 3.11
C ALA A 69 -13.29 8.85 4.55
N ALA A 70 -12.06 8.49 4.91
CA ALA A 70 -11.69 8.13 6.28
C ALA A 70 -11.86 9.30 7.26
N GLN A 71 -11.51 10.52 6.85
CA GLN A 71 -11.73 11.74 7.64
C GLN A 71 -13.22 12.01 7.85
N PHE A 72 -14.02 11.95 6.79
CA PHE A 72 -15.48 12.07 6.87
C PHE A 72 -16.11 10.97 7.73
N CYS A 73 -15.54 9.77 7.70
CA CYS A 73 -15.96 8.67 8.56
C CYS A 73 -15.50 8.84 10.02
N GLU A 74 -14.69 9.86 10.34
CA GLU A 74 -14.07 10.12 11.65
C GLU A 74 -13.18 8.97 12.12
N LEU A 75 -12.53 8.28 11.17
CA LEU A 75 -11.66 7.16 11.49
C LEU A 75 -10.30 7.66 12.03
N PRO A 76 -9.75 6.98 13.06
CA PRO A 76 -8.41 7.20 13.59
C PRO A 76 -7.32 7.22 12.51
N THR A 77 -6.21 7.91 12.81
CA THR A 77 -5.09 8.10 11.87
C THR A 77 -4.43 6.78 11.47
N GLU A 78 -4.28 5.83 12.41
CA GLU A 78 -3.71 4.50 12.13
C GLU A 78 -4.59 3.77 11.11
N ILE A 79 -5.90 3.62 11.39
CA ILE A 79 -6.87 2.97 10.49
C ILE A 79 -6.87 3.58 9.09
N ARG A 80 -6.84 4.92 9.01
CA ARG A 80 -6.75 5.64 7.73
C ARG A 80 -5.48 5.26 6.96
N SER A 81 -4.36 5.21 7.65
CA SER A 81 -3.05 4.89 7.07
C SER A 81 -2.99 3.43 6.64
N THR A 82 -3.47 2.50 7.47
CA THR A 82 -3.56 1.07 7.16
C THR A 82 -4.43 0.84 5.92
N ALA A 83 -5.61 1.47 5.86
CA ALA A 83 -6.50 1.37 4.71
C ALA A 83 -5.88 1.92 3.42
N ALA A 84 -5.18 3.06 3.48
CA ALA A 84 -4.46 3.63 2.35
C ALA A 84 -3.34 2.69 1.86
N VAL A 85 -2.56 2.12 2.78
CA VAL A 85 -1.50 1.16 2.46
C VAL A 85 -2.08 -0.12 1.85
N PHE A 86 -3.20 -0.64 2.36
CA PHE A 86 -3.88 -1.79 1.77
C PHE A 86 -4.33 -1.54 0.34
N LEU A 87 -4.93 -0.37 0.07
CA LEU A 87 -5.33 0.00 -1.30
C LEU A 87 -4.12 0.01 -2.24
N ARG A 88 -3.01 0.59 -1.80
CA ARG A 88 -1.80 0.70 -2.62
C ARG A 88 -1.10 -0.65 -2.81
N ARG A 89 -1.04 -1.49 -1.78
CA ARG A 89 -0.56 -2.88 -1.88
C ARG A 89 -1.39 -3.68 -2.87
N PHE A 90 -2.71 -3.58 -2.77
CA PHE A 90 -3.65 -4.27 -3.66
C PHE A 90 -3.43 -3.90 -5.13
N TYR A 91 -3.25 -2.60 -5.44
CA TYR A 91 -3.05 -2.13 -6.81
C TYR A 91 -1.60 -2.21 -7.34
N ILE A 92 -0.67 -2.76 -6.55
CA ILE A 92 0.64 -3.19 -7.06
C ILE A 92 0.53 -4.59 -7.65
N THR A 93 -0.25 -5.47 -7.01
CA THR A 93 -0.43 -6.87 -7.42
C THR A 93 -1.60 -7.07 -8.36
N ASN A 94 -2.55 -6.12 -8.43
CA ASN A 94 -3.72 -6.17 -9.29
C ASN A 94 -3.85 -4.86 -10.08
N SER A 95 -4.40 -4.92 -11.29
CA SER A 95 -4.65 -3.72 -12.10
C SER A 95 -5.96 -3.02 -11.72
N VAL A 96 -5.98 -1.70 -11.87
CA VAL A 96 -7.20 -0.89 -11.77
C VAL A 96 -8.22 -1.26 -12.86
N MET A 97 -7.76 -1.81 -13.99
CA MET A 97 -8.62 -2.29 -15.07
C MET A 97 -9.37 -3.58 -14.70
N THR A 98 -8.86 -4.35 -13.74
CA THR A 98 -9.44 -5.62 -13.31
C THR A 98 -10.48 -5.41 -12.20
N TYR A 99 -10.14 -4.63 -11.18
CA TYR A 99 -10.99 -4.45 -10.00
C TYR A 99 -11.33 -2.98 -9.71
N PRO A 100 -12.61 -2.67 -9.43
CA PRO A 100 -13.07 -1.31 -9.15
C PRO A 100 -12.34 -0.60 -8.00
N PRO A 101 -11.71 0.56 -8.22
CA PRO A 101 -11.11 1.32 -7.13
C PRO A 101 -12.13 1.99 -6.20
N THR A 102 -13.31 2.36 -6.69
CA THR A 102 -14.35 3.00 -5.86
C THR A 102 -14.89 2.05 -4.79
N GLU A 103 -15.10 0.79 -5.15
CA GLU A 103 -15.60 -0.27 -4.28
C GLU A 103 -14.47 -0.80 -3.38
N LEU A 104 -13.27 -1.04 -3.94
CA LEU A 104 -12.11 -1.47 -3.16
C LEU A 104 -11.71 -0.46 -2.10
N LEU A 105 -11.86 0.86 -2.36
CA LEU A 105 -11.63 1.90 -1.36
C LEU A 105 -12.49 1.69 -0.11
N LYS A 106 -13.79 1.44 -0.29
CA LYS A 106 -14.74 1.22 0.82
C LYS A 106 -14.41 -0.07 1.57
N THR A 107 -14.05 -1.13 0.84
CA THR A 107 -13.57 -2.38 1.43
C THR A 107 -12.28 -2.17 2.22
N CYS A 108 -11.32 -1.37 1.73
CA CYS A 108 -10.07 -1.07 2.44
C CYS A 108 -10.33 -0.32 3.74
N LEU A 109 -11.28 0.62 3.77
CA LEU A 109 -11.68 1.31 5.01
C LEU A 109 -12.28 0.34 6.02
N PHE A 110 -13.18 -0.54 5.58
CA PHE A 110 -13.79 -1.54 6.45
C PHE A 110 -12.78 -2.54 6.99
N PHE A 111 -11.90 -3.05 6.12
CA PHE A 111 -10.91 -4.05 6.50
C PHE A 111 -9.77 -3.43 7.33
N GLY A 112 -9.38 -2.19 7.06
CA GLY A 112 -8.44 -1.43 7.89
C GLY A 112 -8.94 -1.25 9.32
N CYS A 113 -10.24 -1.01 9.50
CA CYS A 113 -10.88 -1.02 10.82
C CYS A 113 -10.64 -2.37 11.54
N LYS A 114 -10.89 -3.50 10.87
CA LYS A 114 -10.67 -4.84 11.44
C LYS A 114 -9.20 -5.11 11.77
N ALA A 115 -8.28 -4.75 10.87
CA ALA A 115 -6.85 -4.98 11.04
C ALA A 115 -6.27 -4.27 12.28
N GLU A 116 -6.76 -3.07 12.57
CA GLU A 116 -6.37 -2.27 13.76
C GLU A 116 -7.21 -2.59 15.01
N GLY A 117 -8.04 -3.64 14.98
CA GLY A 117 -8.87 -4.05 16.12
C GLY A 117 -10.07 -3.13 16.40
N PHE A 118 -10.44 -2.27 15.46
CA PHE A 118 -11.61 -1.38 15.55
C PHE A 118 -12.80 -1.99 14.82
N TYR A 119 -13.77 -2.54 15.56
CA TYR A 119 -14.90 -3.24 14.96
C TYR A 119 -16.09 -2.30 14.71
N ILE A 120 -16.08 -1.60 13.57
CA ILE A 120 -17.24 -0.83 13.12
C ILE A 120 -18.33 -1.76 12.55
N ARG A 121 -19.60 -1.46 12.87
CA ARG A 121 -20.72 -2.17 12.23
C ARG A 121 -20.77 -1.82 10.75
N LEU A 122 -20.77 -2.84 9.90
CA LEU A 122 -20.75 -2.68 8.45
C LEU A 122 -21.90 -1.82 7.91
N ALA A 123 -23.12 -2.03 8.40
CA ALA A 123 -24.28 -1.23 7.99
C ALA A 123 -24.06 0.28 8.24
N LYS A 124 -23.53 0.63 9.42
CA LYS A 124 -23.22 2.02 9.78
C LYS A 124 -22.14 2.64 8.89
N LEU A 125 -21.17 1.85 8.46
CA LEU A 125 -20.16 2.31 7.50
C LEU A 125 -20.76 2.50 6.10
N ALA A 126 -21.59 1.56 5.65
CA ALA A 126 -22.25 1.62 4.35
C ALA A 126 -23.19 2.84 4.25
N GLU A 127 -23.92 3.17 5.31
CA GLU A 127 -24.79 4.36 5.42
C GLU A 127 -24.05 5.69 5.20
N LYS A 128 -22.74 5.75 5.48
CA LYS A 128 -21.93 6.96 5.23
C LYS A 128 -21.63 7.21 3.75
N PHE A 129 -21.85 6.22 2.88
CA PHE A 129 -21.57 6.32 1.45
C PHE A 129 -22.86 6.24 0.63
N PRO A 130 -23.04 7.13 -0.38
CA PRO A 130 -24.22 7.07 -1.23
C PRO A 130 -24.28 5.74 -2.01
N GLU A 131 -25.49 5.20 -2.17
CA GLU A 131 -25.79 4.03 -3.01
C GLU A 131 -24.92 2.80 -2.70
N THR A 132 -24.46 2.67 -1.45
CA THR A 132 -23.55 1.61 -1.04
C THR A 132 -24.27 0.61 -0.14
N THR A 133 -24.26 -0.66 -0.54
CA THR A 133 -24.79 -1.75 0.30
C THR A 133 -23.69 -2.42 1.12
N SER A 134 -24.07 -3.04 2.23
CA SER A 134 -23.14 -3.85 3.03
C SER A 134 -22.54 -5.01 2.23
N GLU A 135 -23.32 -5.61 1.32
CA GLU A 135 -22.88 -6.70 0.46
C GLU A 135 -21.76 -6.28 -0.50
N GLN A 136 -21.85 -5.08 -1.09
CA GLN A 136 -20.81 -4.55 -1.99
C GLN A 136 -19.45 -4.42 -1.28
N ILE A 137 -19.45 -3.97 -0.03
CA ILE A 137 -18.22 -3.85 0.77
C ILE A 137 -17.64 -5.23 1.11
N LEU A 138 -18.51 -6.19 1.48
CA LEU A 138 -18.10 -7.57 1.81
C LEU A 138 -17.62 -8.37 0.60
N ALA A 139 -18.15 -8.08 -0.59
CA ALA A 139 -17.77 -8.77 -1.81
C ALA A 139 -16.27 -8.62 -2.13
N GLY A 140 -15.71 -7.45 -1.83
CA GLY A 140 -14.28 -7.18 -1.99
C GLY A 140 -13.39 -7.68 -0.85
N GLU A 141 -13.94 -8.09 0.31
CA GLU A 141 -13.15 -8.30 1.53
C GLU A 141 -12.10 -9.41 1.37
N PHE A 142 -12.53 -10.61 0.98
CA PHE A 142 -11.61 -11.73 0.80
C PHE A 142 -10.65 -11.50 -0.38
N LEU A 143 -11.15 -10.85 -1.44
CA LEU A 143 -10.32 -10.45 -2.58
C LEU A 143 -9.18 -9.52 -2.14
N LEU A 144 -9.49 -8.53 -1.30
CA LEU A 144 -8.49 -7.63 -0.73
C LEU A 144 -7.45 -8.43 0.06
N CYS A 145 -7.86 -9.34 0.94
CA CYS A 145 -6.96 -10.20 1.72
C CYS A 145 -5.98 -10.97 0.83
N GLN A 146 -6.47 -11.54 -0.27
CA GLN A 146 -5.65 -12.24 -1.25
C GLN A 146 -4.66 -11.27 -1.94
N GLY A 147 -5.15 -10.11 -2.40
CA GLY A 147 -4.33 -9.11 -3.10
C GLY A 147 -3.21 -8.53 -2.24
N ILE A 148 -3.43 -8.37 -0.93
CA ILE A 148 -2.41 -7.96 0.05
C ILE A 148 -1.62 -9.13 0.64
N ARG A 149 -1.74 -10.33 0.05
CA ARG A 149 -1.01 -11.56 0.44
C ARG A 149 -1.14 -11.89 1.93
N PHE A 150 -2.32 -11.64 2.51
CA PHE A 150 -2.63 -11.84 3.94
C PHE A 150 -1.67 -11.12 4.91
N ALA A 151 -0.97 -10.08 4.45
CA ALA A 151 -0.05 -9.28 5.24
C ALA A 151 -0.79 -8.11 5.92
N PHE A 152 -1.50 -8.41 7.01
CA PHE A 152 -2.35 -7.46 7.72
C PHE A 152 -1.57 -6.51 8.64
N ASP A 153 -0.43 -6.96 9.18
CA ASP A 153 0.45 -6.13 10.02
C ASP A 153 1.15 -5.05 9.17
N VAL A 154 0.73 -3.79 9.36
CA VAL A 154 1.35 -2.61 8.75
C VAL A 154 2.01 -1.79 9.84
N ARG A 155 3.31 -1.56 9.71
CA ARG A 155 4.08 -0.76 10.67
C ARG A 155 4.09 0.69 10.24
N HIS A 156 3.43 1.53 11.03
CA HIS A 156 3.36 2.97 10.78
C HIS A 156 4.46 3.75 11.53
N PRO A 157 4.92 4.89 10.98
CA PRO A 157 5.96 5.73 11.58
C PRO A 157 5.47 6.60 12.74
N PHE A 158 4.16 6.66 13.03
CA PHE A 158 3.61 7.57 14.06
C PHE A 158 4.14 7.28 15.46
N ARG A 159 4.18 6.01 15.88
CA ARG A 159 4.73 5.63 17.19
C ARG A 159 6.24 5.90 17.27
N ALA A 160 6.96 5.73 16.16
CA ALA A 160 8.37 6.08 16.10
C ALA A 160 8.59 7.59 16.29
N LEU A 161 7.70 8.42 15.74
CA LEU A 161 7.74 9.87 15.90
C LEU A 161 7.55 10.25 17.37
N GLU A 162 6.55 9.69 18.04
CA GLU A 162 6.34 9.93 19.48
C GLU A 162 7.57 9.53 20.30
N GLY A 163 8.20 8.39 20.00
CA GLY A 163 9.43 7.96 20.65
C GLY A 163 10.61 8.91 20.43
N ALA A 164 10.80 9.39 19.20
CA ALA A 164 11.85 10.36 18.87
C ALA A 164 11.63 11.70 19.58
N ILE A 165 10.39 12.17 19.64
CA ILE A 165 10.03 13.42 20.34
C ILE A 165 10.28 13.32 21.85
N LEU A 166 9.99 12.17 22.47
CA LEU A 166 10.32 11.93 23.89
C LEU A 166 11.82 12.02 24.14
N GLU A 167 12.64 11.43 23.28
CA GLU A 167 14.10 11.50 23.39
C GLU A 167 14.63 12.93 23.17
N LEU A 168 14.04 13.67 22.23
CA LEU A 168 14.39 15.08 22.01
C LEU A 168 14.04 15.96 23.20
N ARG A 169 12.86 15.79 23.82
CA ARG A 169 12.47 16.51 25.04
C ARG A 169 13.41 16.21 26.20
N ARG A 170 13.90 14.97 26.30
CA ARG A 170 14.89 14.57 27.31
C ARG A 170 16.23 15.29 27.11
N ARG A 171 16.69 15.46 25.86
CA ARG A 171 17.97 16.12 25.54
C ARG A 171 17.90 17.64 25.54
N LEU A 172 16.76 18.22 25.14
CA LEU A 172 16.53 19.66 25.00
C LEU A 172 15.31 20.11 25.83
N PRO A 173 15.40 20.10 27.17
CA PRO A 173 14.27 20.48 28.02
C PRO A 173 13.85 21.94 27.83
N ASN A 174 14.75 22.81 27.39
CA ASN A 174 14.49 24.24 27.22
C ASN A 174 13.89 24.61 25.84
N GLU A 175 13.82 23.67 24.88
CA GLU A 175 13.35 23.93 23.51
C GLU A 175 11.98 23.32 23.20
N GLU A 176 11.10 23.22 24.19
CA GLU A 176 9.79 22.54 24.05
C GLU A 176 8.93 23.12 22.92
N SER A 177 8.95 24.44 22.72
CA SER A 177 8.20 25.10 21.64
C SER A 177 8.68 24.65 20.25
N ARG A 178 9.99 24.55 20.04
CA ARG A 178 10.60 24.09 18.79
C ARG A 178 10.24 22.63 18.51
N ILE A 179 10.40 21.78 19.52
CA ILE A 179 10.09 20.34 19.41
C ILE A 179 8.60 20.14 19.09
N THR A 180 7.71 20.91 19.73
CA THR A 180 6.26 20.81 19.48
C THR A 180 5.89 21.22 18.05
N LYS A 181 6.50 22.29 17.52
CA LYS A 181 6.32 22.70 16.12
C LYS A 181 6.83 21.64 15.14
N ALA A 182 8.02 21.09 15.38
CA ALA A 182 8.60 20.03 14.57
C ALA A 182 7.74 18.75 14.61
N HIS A 183 7.25 18.37 15.79
CA HIS A 183 6.33 17.24 15.96
C HIS A 183 5.05 17.42 15.13
N ALA A 184 4.40 18.58 15.25
CA ALA A 184 3.19 18.87 14.49
C ALA A 184 3.43 18.79 12.98
N ARG A 185 4.50 19.42 12.49
CA ARG A 185 4.84 19.40 11.06
C ARG A 185 5.16 17.99 10.55
N ALA A 186 6.02 17.25 11.25
CA ALA A 186 6.37 15.88 10.89
C ALA A 186 5.13 14.97 10.87
N ARG A 187 4.22 15.14 11.85
CA ARG A 187 2.99 14.34 11.91
C ARG A 187 2.06 14.59 10.72
N GLU A 188 1.94 15.83 10.25
CA GLU A 188 1.15 16.15 9.05
C GLU A 188 1.78 15.55 7.78
N LEU A 189 3.11 15.58 7.64
CA LEU A 189 3.82 14.89 6.55
C LEU A 189 3.54 13.39 6.54
N LEU A 190 3.59 12.73 7.70
CA LEU A 190 3.32 11.30 7.82
C LEU A 190 1.86 10.93 7.51
N LYS A 191 0.90 11.81 7.82
CA LYS A 191 -0.54 11.59 7.57
C LYS A 191 -0.93 11.68 6.09
N PHE A 192 -0.10 12.33 5.26
CA PHE A 192 -0.43 12.58 3.86
C PHE A 192 0.68 12.16 2.90
N SER A 193 1.84 12.80 2.97
CA SER A 193 2.96 12.60 2.05
C SER A 193 3.43 11.15 2.02
N ALA A 194 3.54 10.51 3.19
CA ALA A 194 3.94 9.11 3.27
C ALA A 194 2.90 8.15 2.66
N LEU A 195 1.61 8.53 2.67
CA LEU A 195 0.53 7.70 2.14
C LEU A 195 0.34 7.84 0.63
N LEU A 196 0.83 8.91 -0.01
CA LEU A 196 0.75 9.10 -1.47
C LEU A 196 2.02 8.70 -2.23
N THR A 197 3.18 8.80 -1.58
CA THR A 197 4.49 8.51 -2.17
C THR A 197 4.91 7.08 -1.89
N ASP A 198 5.80 6.49 -2.68
CA ASP A 198 6.19 5.07 -2.56
C ASP A 198 7.09 4.75 -1.34
N VAL A 199 7.18 5.66 -0.36
CA VAL A 199 8.09 5.52 0.79
C VAL A 199 7.88 4.26 1.62
N TYR A 200 6.63 3.79 1.76
CA TYR A 200 6.31 2.54 2.48
C TYR A 200 6.89 1.28 1.82
N PHE A 201 7.24 1.36 0.54
CA PHE A 201 7.81 0.27 -0.23
C PHE A 201 9.34 0.31 -0.28
N HIS A 202 9.95 1.47 0.00
CA HIS A 202 11.39 1.65 -0.15
C HIS A 202 12.13 1.83 1.18
N PHE A 203 11.44 2.34 2.20
CA PHE A 203 12.06 2.76 3.46
C PHE A 203 11.39 2.14 4.68
N THR A 204 12.15 2.00 5.76
CA THR A 204 11.63 1.51 7.04
C THR A 204 10.82 2.60 7.76
N PRO A 205 9.91 2.25 8.69
CA PRO A 205 9.15 3.25 9.44
C PRO A 205 10.03 4.25 10.20
N SER A 206 11.19 3.83 10.70
CA SER A 206 12.15 4.74 11.36
C SER A 206 12.79 5.71 10.36
N GLN A 207 13.16 5.25 9.16
CA GLN A 207 13.68 6.12 8.09
C GLN A 207 12.63 7.12 7.62
N VAL A 208 11.38 6.69 7.41
CA VAL A 208 10.28 7.57 7.00
C VAL A 208 9.99 8.61 8.09
N MET A 209 10.00 8.21 9.36
CA MET A 209 9.85 9.12 10.49
C MET A 209 10.99 10.15 10.53
N MET A 210 12.25 9.70 10.44
CA MET A 210 13.42 10.60 10.45
C MET A 210 13.40 11.55 9.27
N ALA A 211 12.96 11.10 8.09
CA ALA A 211 12.84 11.96 6.90
C ALA A 211 11.78 13.05 7.08
N ALA A 212 10.62 12.70 7.66
CA ALA A 212 9.58 13.69 8.00
C ALA A 212 10.07 14.69 9.05
N LEU A 213 10.84 14.24 10.05
CA LEU A 213 11.44 15.12 11.05
C LEU A 213 12.57 15.98 10.44
N LEU A 214 13.37 15.44 9.53
CA LEU A 214 14.43 16.16 8.81
C LEU A 214 13.85 17.30 7.98
N GLN A 215 12.70 17.07 7.33
CA GLN A 215 11.98 18.08 6.57
C GLN A 215 11.36 19.15 7.48
N ALA A 216 10.95 18.78 8.71
CA ALA A 216 10.39 19.71 9.68
C ALA A 216 11.47 20.57 10.38
N ASP A 217 12.56 19.93 10.82
CA ASP A 217 13.69 20.57 11.49
C ASP A 217 14.96 19.69 11.38
N PRO A 218 15.91 20.05 10.50
CA PRO A 218 17.14 19.28 10.32
C PRO A 218 18.00 19.17 11.59
N GLY A 219 18.02 20.22 12.41
CA GLY A 219 18.87 20.27 13.61
C GLY A 219 18.49 19.21 14.63
N LEU A 220 17.20 18.87 14.74
CA LEU A 220 16.72 17.84 15.65
C LEU A 220 17.16 16.43 15.20
N VAL A 221 17.23 16.18 13.89
CA VAL A 221 17.69 14.88 13.36
C VAL A 221 19.20 14.71 13.59
N HIS A 222 20.00 15.74 13.36
CA HIS A 222 21.43 15.70 13.68
C HIS A 222 21.71 15.47 15.17
N LEU A 223 20.82 15.91 16.07
CA LEU A 223 20.94 15.60 17.49
C LEU A 223 20.63 14.14 17.81
N LEU A 224 19.65 13.54 17.11
CA LEU A 224 19.31 12.12 17.26
C LEU A 224 20.36 11.19 16.64
N LEU A 225 20.99 11.63 15.56
CA LEU A 225 22.07 10.95 14.83
C LEU A 225 23.35 11.82 14.86
N PRO A 226 24.01 11.94 16.03
CA PRO A 226 25.21 12.75 16.16
C PRO A 226 26.32 12.22 15.25
N ALA A 227 27.14 13.12 14.72
CA ALA A 227 28.36 12.72 14.03
C ALA A 227 29.29 12.01 15.03
N SER A 228 29.98 10.97 14.58
CA SER A 228 31.07 10.39 15.36
C SER A 228 32.18 11.42 15.50
N ASP A 229 32.55 11.76 16.74
CA ASP A 229 33.71 12.61 16.99
C ASP A 229 34.94 11.96 16.34
N GLN A 230 35.62 12.70 15.46
CA GLN A 230 36.82 12.25 14.73
C GLN A 230 38.03 11.99 15.65
N ASN A 231 37.89 12.06 16.98
CA ASN A 231 38.97 11.93 17.96
C ASN A 231 39.20 10.50 18.48
N GLY A 232 38.42 9.49 18.06
CA GLY A 232 38.60 8.09 18.45
C GLY A 232 39.23 7.24 17.35
N GLY A 233 40.56 7.25 17.23
CA GLY A 233 41.31 6.55 16.18
C GLY A 233 41.30 5.01 16.32
N GLY A 234 40.29 4.34 15.76
CA GLY A 234 40.27 2.88 15.58
C GLY A 234 39.33 2.42 14.46
N ASP A 235 39.59 1.26 13.87
CA ASP A 235 38.88 0.68 12.70
C ASP A 235 37.34 0.54 12.90
N ALA A 236 36.89 0.37 14.13
CA ALA A 236 35.47 0.32 14.48
C ALA A 236 34.75 1.68 14.37
N ALA A 237 35.47 2.79 14.58
CA ALA A 237 34.92 4.15 14.45
C ALA A 237 34.69 4.51 12.97
N GLY A 238 35.58 4.06 12.06
CA GLY A 238 35.42 4.22 10.62
C GLY A 238 34.18 3.50 10.07
N THR A 239 33.97 2.25 10.49
CA THR A 239 32.80 1.46 10.07
C THR A 239 31.47 2.08 10.54
N SER A 240 31.44 2.64 11.76
CA SER A 240 30.28 3.35 12.31
C SER A 240 29.98 4.65 11.55
N ALA A 241 31.02 5.39 11.17
CA ALA A 241 30.90 6.62 10.38
C ALA A 241 30.34 6.36 8.97
N GLU A 242 30.86 5.35 8.27
CA GLU A 242 30.34 4.95 6.95
C GLU A 242 28.87 4.49 7.02
N MET A 243 28.51 3.75 8.06
CA MET A 243 27.13 3.32 8.27
C MET A 243 26.21 4.53 8.50
N ARG A 244 26.63 5.50 9.31
CA ARG A 244 25.90 6.75 9.53
C ARG A 244 25.71 7.53 8.23
N ASP A 245 26.75 7.65 7.41
CA ASP A 245 26.67 8.35 6.12
C ASP A 245 25.66 7.69 5.17
N LYS A 246 25.65 6.35 5.12
CA LYS A 246 24.65 5.57 4.39
C LYS A 246 23.24 5.79 4.93
N ILE A 247 23.07 5.82 6.26
CA ILE A 247 21.77 6.11 6.91
C ILE A 247 21.29 7.51 6.54
N MET A 248 22.13 8.53 6.65
CA MET A 248 21.78 9.91 6.31
C MET A 248 21.42 10.06 4.83
N THR A 249 22.21 9.46 3.93
CA THR A 249 21.91 9.44 2.49
C THR A 249 20.54 8.79 2.21
N THR A 250 20.21 7.72 2.93
CA THR A 250 18.91 7.03 2.82
C THR A 250 17.77 7.91 3.33
N ILE A 251 17.96 8.61 4.46
CA ILE A 251 16.97 9.54 5.02
C ILE A 251 16.74 10.72 4.08
N GLU A 252 17.80 11.28 3.49
CA GLU A 252 17.70 12.35 2.50
C GLU A 252 16.95 11.90 1.24
N SER A 253 17.22 10.69 0.76
CA SER A 253 16.49 10.09 -0.37
C SER A 253 15.00 9.91 -0.04
N CYS A 254 14.68 9.46 1.19
CA CYS A 254 13.31 9.36 1.66
C CYS A 254 12.64 10.73 1.78
N ARG A 255 13.36 11.75 2.24
CA ARG A 255 12.86 13.12 2.36
C ARG A 255 12.53 13.69 0.98
N ALA A 256 13.41 13.53 -0.01
CA ALA A 256 13.18 13.99 -1.37
C ALA A 256 11.89 13.37 -1.95
N MET A 257 11.65 12.09 -1.67
CA MET A 257 10.41 11.42 -2.07
C MET A 257 9.17 11.97 -1.34
N LEU A 258 9.26 12.29 -0.05
CA LEU A 258 8.15 12.92 0.70
C LEU A 258 7.83 14.34 0.17
N GLU A 259 8.85 15.07 -0.29
CA GLU A 259 8.71 16.42 -0.86
C GLU A 259 7.93 16.46 -2.18
N GLU A 260 7.75 15.33 -2.88
CA GLU A 260 6.94 15.26 -4.10
C GLU A 260 5.44 15.51 -3.82
N GLU A 261 4.94 15.09 -2.67
CA GLU A 261 3.52 15.21 -2.29
C GLU A 261 3.38 15.81 -0.89
N PRO A 262 3.70 17.11 -0.70
CA PRO A 262 3.57 17.75 0.59
C PRO A 262 2.09 17.93 0.98
N PRO A 263 1.76 18.07 2.28
CA PRO A 263 0.37 18.08 2.77
C PRO A 263 -0.50 19.16 2.14
N GLU A 264 0.10 20.29 1.74
CA GLU A 264 -0.57 21.41 1.06
C GLU A 264 -1.20 20.99 -0.28
N ARG A 265 -0.63 19.99 -0.97
CA ARG A 265 -1.23 19.47 -2.23
C ARG A 265 -2.61 18.86 -2.02
N MET A 266 -2.95 18.45 -0.79
CA MET A 266 -4.29 17.93 -0.48
C MET A 266 -5.40 18.94 -0.80
N THR A 267 -5.16 20.21 -0.47
CA THR A 267 -6.07 21.32 -0.76
C THR A 267 -5.77 21.93 -2.13
N ASP A 268 -4.50 22.21 -2.40
CA ASP A 268 -4.08 23.10 -3.47
C ASP A 268 -4.08 22.43 -4.84
N HIS A 269 -3.93 21.10 -4.86
CA HIS A 269 -3.94 20.32 -6.08
C HIS A 269 -5.16 19.40 -6.10
N TRP A 270 -5.19 18.42 -5.20
CA TRP A 270 -6.20 17.38 -5.20
C TRP A 270 -7.61 17.89 -4.88
N GLY A 271 -7.73 19.04 -4.20
CA GLY A 271 -9.01 19.70 -3.88
C GLY A 271 -9.60 20.50 -5.04
N THR A 272 -8.83 20.73 -6.09
CA THR A 272 -9.23 21.62 -7.19
C THR A 272 -10.15 20.92 -8.20
N ALA A 273 -11.06 21.69 -8.79
CA ALA A 273 -11.89 21.23 -9.89
C ALA A 273 -11.06 20.84 -11.13
N GLU A 274 -9.85 21.40 -11.27
CA GLU A 274 -8.91 21.10 -12.36
C GLU A 274 -8.43 19.66 -12.30
N VAL A 275 -8.03 19.17 -11.13
CA VAL A 275 -7.61 17.78 -10.96
C VAL A 275 -8.77 16.83 -11.26
N VAL A 276 -9.97 17.12 -10.76
CA VAL A 276 -11.16 16.34 -11.08
C VAL A 276 -11.40 16.30 -12.59
N LYS A 277 -11.22 17.44 -13.29
CA LYS A 277 -11.33 17.54 -14.75
C LYS A 277 -10.24 16.74 -15.47
N SER A 278 -9.01 16.76 -14.99
CA SER A 278 -7.87 16.00 -15.54
C SER A 278 -8.05 14.48 -15.39
N MET A 279 -8.77 14.03 -14.36
CA MET A 279 -9.04 12.61 -14.11
C MET A 279 -10.24 12.08 -14.92
N LYS A 280 -11.14 12.95 -15.41
CA LYS A 280 -12.27 12.55 -16.27
C LYS A 280 -11.87 11.72 -17.50
N PRO A 281 -10.87 12.10 -18.33
CA PRO A 281 -10.46 11.29 -19.47
C PRO A 281 -9.93 9.92 -19.04
N LEU A 282 -9.13 9.84 -17.97
CA LEU A 282 -8.60 8.57 -17.46
C LEU A 282 -9.73 7.66 -16.95
N ARG A 283 -10.72 8.21 -16.26
CA ARG A 283 -11.91 7.44 -15.81
C ARG A 283 -12.76 6.97 -16.98
N LYS A 284 -12.93 7.79 -18.02
CA LYS A 284 -13.62 7.37 -19.26
C LYS A 284 -12.87 6.27 -19.99
N LYS A 285 -11.54 6.36 -20.05
CA LYS A 285 -10.67 5.33 -20.61
C LYS A 285 -10.79 4.02 -19.82
N LEU A 286 -10.68 4.09 -18.49
CA LEU A 286 -10.89 2.97 -17.58
C LEU A 286 -12.25 2.30 -17.80
N GLN A 287 -13.32 3.08 -17.95
CA GLN A 287 -14.67 2.53 -18.18
C GLN A 287 -14.78 1.72 -19.47
N LYS A 288 -14.00 2.06 -20.51
CA LYS A 288 -13.99 1.36 -21.80
C LYS A 288 -13.12 0.11 -21.79
N CYS A 289 -12.03 0.10 -21.01
CA CYS A 289 -11.04 -0.97 -21.01
C CYS A 289 -11.12 -1.89 -19.78
N ARG A 290 -12.23 -1.86 -19.04
CA ARG A 290 -12.42 -2.63 -17.82
C ARG A 290 -12.73 -4.09 -18.11
N ASP A 291 -12.27 -4.97 -17.23
CA ASP A 291 -12.65 -6.38 -17.26
C ASP A 291 -14.17 -6.53 -17.03
N PRO A 292 -14.94 -7.07 -18.00
CA PRO A 292 -16.39 -7.16 -17.88
C PRO A 292 -16.84 -8.15 -16.79
N ASP A 293 -16.07 -9.20 -16.53
CA ASP A 293 -16.45 -10.28 -15.61
C ASP A 293 -16.06 -9.95 -14.16
N ARG A 294 -14.99 -9.17 -13.99
CA ARG A 294 -14.44 -8.80 -12.68
C ARG A 294 -14.81 -7.38 -12.23
N ALA A 295 -15.54 -6.63 -13.07
CA ALA A 295 -16.01 -5.29 -12.75
C ALA A 295 -17.03 -5.25 -11.62
N ASP A 296 -17.90 -6.25 -11.49
CA ASP A 296 -18.90 -6.34 -10.42
C ASP A 296 -18.45 -7.36 -9.37
N LEU A 297 -18.01 -6.86 -8.22
CA LEU A 297 -17.51 -7.71 -7.13
C LEU A 297 -18.60 -8.60 -6.54
N VAL A 298 -19.85 -8.14 -6.49
CA VAL A 298 -20.97 -8.91 -5.92
C VAL A 298 -21.29 -10.07 -6.84
N ALA A 299 -21.40 -9.82 -8.15
CA ALA A 299 -21.59 -10.86 -9.14
C ALA A 299 -20.42 -11.87 -9.13
N LEU A 300 -19.18 -11.39 -9.02
CA LEU A 300 -17.99 -12.23 -8.93
C LEU A 300 -18.03 -13.14 -7.68
N GLN A 301 -18.38 -12.58 -6.52
CA GLN A 301 -18.49 -13.36 -5.28
C GLN A 301 -19.62 -14.39 -5.37
N ARG A 302 -20.76 -14.03 -5.95
CA ARG A 302 -21.89 -14.94 -6.17
C ARG A 302 -21.51 -16.10 -7.09
N ALA A 303 -20.90 -15.82 -8.23
CA ALA A 303 -20.43 -16.84 -9.18
C ALA A 303 -19.45 -17.82 -8.51
N ARG A 304 -18.50 -17.32 -7.71
CA ARG A 304 -17.56 -18.17 -6.96
C ARG A 304 -18.26 -19.06 -5.92
N ARG A 305 -19.27 -18.54 -5.21
CA ARG A 305 -20.07 -19.33 -4.26
C ARG A 305 -20.89 -20.41 -4.95
N GLU A 306 -21.50 -20.09 -6.10
CA GLU A 306 -22.29 -21.04 -6.89
C GLU A 306 -21.43 -22.17 -7.47
N GLN A 307 -20.22 -21.84 -7.97
CA GLN A 307 -19.24 -22.82 -8.42
C GLN A 307 -18.77 -23.74 -7.27
N ALA A 308 -18.47 -23.18 -6.10
CA ALA A 308 -18.07 -23.95 -4.92
C ALA A 308 -19.20 -24.85 -4.38
N ALA A 309 -20.47 -24.46 -4.58
CA ALA A 309 -21.64 -25.23 -4.19
C ALA A 309 -22.05 -26.32 -5.19
N GLY A 310 -21.32 -26.49 -6.30
CA GLY A 310 -21.48 -27.64 -7.21
C GLY A 310 -22.75 -27.66 -8.08
N LYS A 311 -23.48 -26.54 -8.23
CA LYS A 311 -24.62 -26.47 -9.17
C LYS A 311 -24.14 -26.19 -10.59
N VAL A 312 -23.64 -27.22 -11.28
CA VAL A 312 -23.48 -27.22 -12.74
C VAL A 312 -24.67 -27.96 -13.36
N THR A 313 -25.60 -27.22 -13.95
CA THR A 313 -26.50 -27.75 -14.98
C THR A 313 -26.40 -26.88 -16.23
N LYS A 314 -25.45 -27.21 -17.11
CA LYS A 314 -25.72 -27.48 -18.54
C LYS A 314 -24.45 -27.95 -19.26
N PRO A 315 -24.55 -28.97 -20.14
CA PRO A 315 -23.47 -29.39 -21.01
C PRO A 315 -23.41 -28.49 -22.26
N GLY A 316 -22.21 -28.13 -22.70
CA GLY A 316 -22.01 -27.48 -24.00
C GLY A 316 -21.50 -26.04 -23.96
N ALA A 317 -20.43 -25.77 -23.23
CA ALA A 317 -19.52 -24.69 -23.56
C ALA A 317 -18.10 -25.22 -23.28
N SER A 318 -17.26 -25.24 -24.30
CA SER A 318 -15.86 -25.60 -24.22
C SER A 318 -15.11 -24.57 -23.36
N THR A 319 -15.13 -24.77 -22.05
CA THR A 319 -14.21 -24.11 -21.13
C THR A 319 -12.96 -24.99 -21.04
N VAL A 320 -11.88 -24.51 -21.64
CA VAL A 320 -10.54 -24.94 -21.25
C VAL A 320 -10.45 -24.65 -19.75
N SER A 321 -10.34 -25.72 -18.97
CA SER A 321 -10.22 -25.63 -17.53
C SER A 321 -8.92 -24.90 -17.18
N ASP A 322 -9.00 -23.95 -16.25
CA ASP A 322 -7.81 -23.31 -15.65
C ASP A 322 -6.91 -24.32 -14.90
N ALA A 323 -7.26 -25.61 -14.89
CA ALA A 323 -6.36 -26.69 -14.50
C ALA A 323 -5.09 -26.75 -15.38
N ALA A 324 -5.07 -26.17 -16.58
CA ALA A 324 -3.87 -26.11 -17.41
C ALA A 324 -2.82 -25.05 -16.96
N VAL A 325 -3.16 -24.19 -15.98
CA VAL A 325 -2.23 -23.19 -15.41
C VAL A 325 -1.62 -23.67 -14.08
N PHE A 326 -2.21 -24.67 -13.44
CA PHE A 326 -1.75 -25.25 -12.19
C PHE A 326 -1.33 -26.69 -12.48
N GLY A 327 -0.03 -26.90 -12.68
CA GLY A 327 0.55 -28.17 -13.15
C GLY A 327 -0.10 -29.42 -12.54
N GLU A 328 -0.23 -30.46 -13.37
CA GLU A 328 -0.78 -31.76 -12.99
C GLU A 328 -0.13 -32.28 -11.70
N GLY A 329 -0.83 -32.11 -10.59
CA GLY A 329 -0.57 -32.80 -9.34
C GLY A 329 -1.44 -34.03 -9.29
N ASP A 330 -0.88 -35.17 -9.72
CA ASP A 330 -1.46 -36.49 -9.45
C ASP A 330 -1.80 -36.59 -7.94
N PRO A 331 -3.02 -36.96 -7.54
CA PRO A 331 -3.47 -36.99 -6.14
C PRO A 331 -2.71 -37.97 -5.21
N ARG A 332 -1.58 -38.55 -5.65
CA ARG A 332 -0.77 -39.48 -4.84
C ARG A 332 0.47 -38.88 -4.17
N ASP A 333 0.82 -37.61 -4.39
CA ASP A 333 2.05 -37.00 -3.83
C ASP A 333 1.85 -36.09 -2.60
N ILE A 334 0.80 -36.32 -1.80
CA ILE A 334 0.55 -35.58 -0.55
C ILE A 334 1.56 -35.91 0.57
N LYS A 335 2.52 -36.82 0.34
CA LYS A 335 3.54 -37.19 1.34
C LYS A 335 4.97 -37.10 0.82
N ARG A 336 5.43 -35.88 0.52
CA ARG A 336 6.79 -35.35 0.79
C ARG A 336 7.09 -34.18 -0.15
N ARG A 337 7.01 -32.95 0.36
CA ARG A 337 7.94 -31.90 -0.09
C ARG A 337 8.43 -31.11 1.10
N ARG A 338 9.68 -31.43 1.46
CA ARG A 338 10.55 -30.61 2.30
C ARG A 338 10.75 -29.26 1.62
N VAL A 339 10.92 -28.26 2.48
CA VAL A 339 11.31 -26.88 2.20
C VAL A 339 12.61 -26.85 1.39
N GLU A 340 12.53 -26.48 0.12
CA GLU A 340 13.66 -25.95 -0.65
C GLU A 340 13.19 -24.84 -1.60
N GLY A 341 13.86 -23.68 -1.52
CA GLY A 341 14.19 -22.81 -2.65
C GLY A 341 13.09 -22.05 -3.40
N GLY A 342 12.90 -20.77 -3.04
CA GLY A 342 12.83 -19.67 -4.03
C GLY A 342 11.53 -19.40 -4.81
N ALA A 343 10.47 -20.20 -4.68
CA ALA A 343 9.19 -19.90 -5.34
C ALA A 343 8.26 -19.06 -4.45
N ASP A 344 7.61 -18.03 -5.03
CA ASP A 344 6.60 -17.19 -4.37
C ASP A 344 5.57 -18.07 -3.64
N ALA A 345 5.53 -18.00 -2.31
CA ALA A 345 4.68 -18.84 -1.46
C ALA A 345 3.17 -18.64 -1.72
N PHE A 346 2.83 -17.63 -2.53
CA PHE A 346 1.47 -17.26 -2.88
C PHE A 346 1.10 -17.59 -4.34
N GLY A 347 1.99 -18.26 -5.09
CA GLY A 347 1.79 -18.55 -6.50
C GLY A 347 2.01 -17.33 -7.41
N PRO A 348 1.85 -17.47 -8.75
CA PRO A 348 1.95 -16.34 -9.66
C PRO A 348 0.86 -15.29 -9.36
N PRO A 349 1.12 -14.00 -9.61
CA PRO A 349 0.08 -12.98 -9.54
C PRO A 349 -1.09 -13.35 -10.46
N LEU A 350 -2.31 -13.24 -9.94
CA LEU A 350 -3.58 -13.66 -10.57
C LEU A 350 -3.91 -12.94 -11.88
#